data_AF-A0A1B6CWF1-F1
#
_entry.id   AF-A0A1B6CWF1-F1
#
_cell.length_a   1.000
_cell.length_b   1.000
_cell.length_c   1.000
_cell.angle_alpha   90.00
_cell.angle_beta   90.00
_cell.angle_gamma   90.00
#
_symmetry.space_group_name_H-M   'P 1'
#
loop_
_entity.id
_entity.type
_entity.pdbx_description
1 polymer ?
#
loop_
_entity_poly.entity_id
_entity_poly.type
_entity_poly.pdbx_seq_one_letter_code
_entity_poly.pdbx_strand_id
1 'polypeptide(L)'
;FSIPINAEERNKSLQVFRSLKIYKEHPDFVESYFGKFPVVHLNFRIPQKMLFFSDIYKEFSVMVEQALRRHSYMRLSTNLTSIEREKFTRWCDSGEIYMTRSEINEALVNLVRFLHKHHGTPVFLIIHDFDSILTRIRFWSAGENANSIISFIPGQISKLVNLQDDLVKVVITGVSSVTGRNYLQGFKHCMFLGDHEYTRFFGFTQEEMTLLMSKNHVTIDLDLIRQWYGGYKTHKGLELFNPASVYNFLIARNLSSYWVFESADFRARMYELLKIEVHVDNLFTLFRGDSIQFKFEENFPLIHIQKILRIVEDELQEQDSFLKMFLTYLFENGYLSWVGTSRIRLPNMEVQEEIYRVLTEIIRSKENPHRLKLESLFKEFHGALKFKLPSP
;
A
#
# COMPACT_ATOMS: atom_id res chain seq x y z
N PHE A 1 16.00 -5.95 -14.31
CA PHE A 1 16.54 -6.30 -12.98
C PHE A 1 16.86 -7.78 -12.87
N SER A 2 15.97 -8.68 -13.31
CA SER A 2 16.29 -10.11 -13.43
C SER A 2 17.40 -10.39 -14.43
N ILE A 3 18.01 -11.58 -14.34
CA ILE A 3 18.87 -12.14 -15.38
C ILE A 3 18.15 -12.06 -16.73
N PRO A 4 18.73 -11.35 -17.72
CA PRO A 4 18.14 -11.17 -19.04
C PRO A 4 18.29 -12.46 -19.86
N ILE A 5 17.41 -12.65 -20.84
CA ILE A 5 17.44 -13.82 -21.73
C ILE A 5 18.69 -13.78 -22.62
N ASN A 6 19.14 -12.58 -23.00
CA ASN A 6 20.34 -12.37 -23.80
C ASN A 6 21.02 -11.02 -23.50
N ALA A 7 22.21 -10.81 -24.08
CA ALA A 7 23.00 -9.60 -23.87
C ALA A 7 22.35 -8.33 -24.43
N GLU A 8 21.54 -8.44 -25.49
CA GLU A 8 20.84 -7.29 -26.10
C GLU A 8 19.77 -6.74 -25.15
N GLU A 9 18.96 -7.61 -24.55
CA GLU A 9 17.96 -7.26 -23.54
C GLU A 9 18.62 -6.60 -22.31
N ARG A 10 19.78 -7.14 -21.90
CA ARG A 10 20.58 -6.55 -20.81
C ARG A 10 20.94 -5.10 -21.12
N ASN A 11 21.47 -4.85 -22.31
CA ASN A 11 21.97 -3.54 -22.71
C ASN A 11 20.83 -2.51 -22.84
N LYS A 12 19.70 -2.91 -23.45
CA LYS A 12 18.48 -2.08 -23.53
C LYS A 12 17.99 -1.71 -22.12
N SER A 13 17.92 -2.69 -21.23
CA SER A 13 17.50 -2.45 -19.84
C SER A 13 18.45 -1.51 -19.10
N LEU A 14 19.76 -1.70 -19.25
CA LEU A 14 20.76 -0.88 -18.58
C LEU A 14 20.74 0.58 -19.05
N GLN A 15 20.41 0.81 -20.32
CA GLN A 15 20.36 2.15 -20.91
C GLN A 15 19.37 3.08 -20.19
N VAL A 16 18.25 2.55 -19.69
CA VAL A 16 17.25 3.31 -18.91
C VAL A 16 17.84 3.88 -17.62
N PHE A 17 18.85 3.21 -17.04
CA PHE A 17 19.44 3.62 -15.76
C PHE A 17 20.62 4.59 -15.90
N ARG A 18 21.27 4.65 -17.08
CA ARG A 18 22.53 5.41 -17.27
C ARG A 18 22.44 6.88 -16.87
N SER A 19 21.28 7.51 -17.03
CA SER A 19 21.05 8.92 -16.69
C SER A 19 20.69 9.14 -15.23
N LEU A 20 20.31 8.09 -14.49
CA LEU A 20 19.76 8.15 -13.13
C LEU A 20 20.86 8.22 -12.07
N LYS A 21 20.54 8.79 -10.91
CA LYS A 21 21.47 8.92 -9.76
C LYS A 21 22.06 7.57 -9.34
N ILE A 22 21.26 6.50 -9.30
CA ILE A 22 21.74 5.17 -8.91
C ILE A 22 22.90 4.66 -9.76
N TYR A 23 22.91 4.96 -11.06
CA TYR A 23 24.00 4.56 -11.96
C TYR A 23 25.24 5.44 -11.79
N LYS A 24 25.02 6.74 -11.57
CA LYS A 24 26.09 7.74 -11.48
C LYS A 24 26.80 7.74 -10.12
N GLU A 25 26.05 7.55 -9.04
CA GLU A 25 26.53 7.66 -7.66
C GLU A 25 26.87 6.28 -7.06
N HIS A 26 26.30 5.19 -7.60
CA HIS A 26 26.53 3.82 -7.11
C HIS A 26 26.86 2.84 -8.25
N PRO A 27 27.89 3.10 -9.08
CA PRO A 27 28.25 2.23 -10.20
C PRO A 27 28.58 0.80 -9.75
N ASP A 28 29.30 0.64 -8.64
CA ASP A 28 29.67 -0.67 -8.09
C ASP A 28 28.43 -1.51 -7.74
N PHE A 29 27.40 -0.88 -7.14
CA PHE A 29 26.15 -1.56 -6.85
C PHE A 29 25.46 -2.04 -8.14
N VAL A 30 25.39 -1.18 -9.16
CA VAL A 30 24.81 -1.58 -10.45
C VAL A 30 25.60 -2.73 -11.06
N GLU A 31 26.92 -2.67 -11.04
CA GLU A 31 27.76 -3.75 -11.56
C GLU A 31 27.55 -5.06 -10.78
N SER A 32 27.49 -5.02 -9.46
CA SER A 32 27.33 -6.20 -8.60
C SER A 32 25.95 -6.86 -8.68
N TYR A 33 24.89 -6.13 -9.00
CA TYR A 33 23.52 -6.66 -8.92
C TYR A 33 22.73 -6.64 -10.23
N PHE A 34 23.01 -5.73 -11.16
CA PHE A 34 22.14 -5.54 -12.33
C PHE A 34 22.16 -6.73 -13.29
N GLY A 35 21.02 -7.43 -13.36
CA GLY A 35 20.84 -8.58 -14.23
C GLY A 35 21.69 -9.79 -13.85
N LYS A 36 22.12 -9.89 -12.58
CA LYS A 36 22.95 -10.99 -12.08
C LYS A 36 22.19 -12.01 -11.23
N PHE A 37 20.93 -11.73 -10.88
CA PHE A 37 20.12 -12.59 -10.02
C PHE A 37 18.73 -12.83 -10.63
N PRO A 38 18.17 -14.03 -10.48
CA PRO A 38 16.77 -14.27 -10.79
C PRO A 38 15.88 -13.43 -9.86
N VAL A 39 14.81 -12.88 -10.42
CA VAL A 39 13.81 -12.10 -9.68
C VAL A 39 12.44 -12.73 -9.86
N VAL A 40 11.79 -13.07 -8.75
CA VAL A 40 10.37 -13.44 -8.72
C VAL A 40 9.58 -12.24 -8.24
N HIS A 41 8.69 -11.75 -9.09
CA HIS A 41 7.79 -10.64 -8.77
C HIS A 41 6.35 -11.15 -8.68
N LEU A 42 5.76 -11.03 -7.49
CA LEU A 42 4.39 -11.40 -7.18
C LEU A 42 3.58 -10.12 -6.99
N ASN A 43 2.56 -9.92 -7.83
CA ASN A 43 1.68 -8.76 -7.74
C ASN A 43 0.34 -9.18 -7.12
N PHE A 44 0.07 -8.70 -5.90
CA PHE A 44 -1.15 -8.99 -5.14
C PHE A 44 -2.26 -7.96 -5.37
N ARG A 45 -2.04 -6.97 -6.25
CA ARG A 45 -3.05 -5.97 -6.60
C ARG A 45 -4.24 -6.64 -7.26
N ILE A 46 -5.38 -6.62 -6.58
CA ILE A 46 -6.66 -7.03 -7.14
C ILE A 46 -7.38 -5.76 -7.62
N PRO A 47 -7.99 -5.73 -8.82
CA PRO A 47 -8.71 -4.56 -9.31
C PRO A 47 -10.15 -4.48 -8.79
N GLN A 48 -10.79 -5.63 -8.55
CA GLN A 48 -12.21 -5.73 -8.21
C GLN A 48 -12.42 -6.20 -6.77
N LYS A 49 -13.60 -5.91 -6.24
CA LYS A 49 -13.98 -6.35 -4.91
C LYS A 49 -14.40 -7.83 -4.98
N MET A 50 -13.90 -8.63 -4.03
CA MET A 50 -14.09 -10.09 -4.00
C MET A 50 -15.03 -10.45 -2.86
N LEU A 51 -15.94 -11.41 -3.08
CA LEU A 51 -16.98 -11.78 -2.11
C LEU A 51 -16.69 -13.12 -1.44
N PHE A 52 -16.00 -14.04 -2.12
CA PHE A 52 -15.82 -15.40 -1.65
C PHE A 52 -14.34 -15.86 -1.63
N PHE A 53 -14.02 -16.86 -0.80
CA PHE A 53 -12.69 -17.48 -0.78
C PHE A 53 -12.30 -18.04 -2.17
N SER A 54 -13.28 -18.55 -2.92
CA SER A 54 -13.08 -19.03 -4.30
C SER A 54 -12.53 -17.94 -5.22
N ASP A 55 -12.99 -16.69 -5.06
CA ASP A 55 -12.54 -15.57 -5.88
C ASP A 55 -11.08 -15.23 -5.56
N ILE A 56 -10.73 -15.21 -4.27
CA ILE A 56 -9.35 -14.95 -3.80
C ILE A 56 -8.41 -16.07 -4.25
N TYR A 57 -8.86 -17.32 -4.16
CA TYR A 57 -8.08 -18.45 -4.62
C TYR A 57 -7.86 -18.39 -6.14
N LYS A 58 -8.88 -17.96 -6.91
CA LYS A 58 -8.76 -17.73 -8.35
C LYS A 58 -7.75 -16.62 -8.66
N GLU A 59 -7.84 -15.47 -8.01
CA GLU A 59 -6.87 -14.36 -8.18
C GLU A 59 -5.44 -14.76 -7.78
N PHE A 60 -5.29 -15.51 -6.68
CA PHE A 60 -4.00 -16.08 -6.29
C PHE A 60 -3.45 -17.03 -7.36
N SER A 61 -4.31 -17.88 -7.94
CA SER A 61 -3.93 -18.80 -9.02
C SER A 61 -3.46 -18.03 -10.26
N VAL A 62 -4.19 -16.99 -10.68
CA VAL A 62 -3.79 -16.11 -11.79
C VAL A 62 -2.44 -15.42 -11.51
N MET A 63 -2.20 -14.97 -10.28
CA MET A 63 -0.92 -14.39 -9.89
C MET A 63 0.23 -15.41 -10.00
N VAL A 64 0.02 -16.63 -9.50
CA VAL A 64 0.99 -17.75 -9.60
C VAL A 64 1.28 -18.06 -11.07
N GLU A 65 0.24 -18.15 -11.89
CA GLU A 65 0.34 -18.38 -13.34
C GLU A 65 1.18 -17.32 -14.03
N GLN A 66 0.93 -16.04 -13.74
CA GLN A 66 1.72 -14.94 -14.29
C GLN A 66 3.17 -14.97 -13.82
N ALA A 67 3.44 -15.39 -12.59
CA ALA A 67 4.81 -15.59 -12.10
C ALA A 67 5.51 -16.72 -12.87
N LEU A 68 4.88 -17.89 -12.99
CA LEU A 68 5.42 -19.04 -13.73
C LEU A 68 5.68 -18.70 -15.21
N ARG A 69 4.73 -18.03 -15.88
CA ARG A 69 4.83 -17.69 -17.31
C ARG A 69 6.05 -16.82 -17.62
N ARG A 70 6.43 -15.90 -16.73
CA ARG A 70 7.65 -15.07 -16.86
C ARG A 70 8.93 -15.91 -16.83
N HIS A 71 8.86 -17.13 -16.31
CA HIS A 71 9.97 -18.07 -16.23
C HIS A 71 9.75 -19.33 -17.10
N SER A 72 8.93 -19.23 -18.16
CA SER A 72 8.61 -20.34 -19.07
C SER A 72 9.83 -21.04 -19.69
N TYR A 73 10.98 -20.37 -19.74
CA TYR A 73 12.25 -20.96 -20.19
C TYR A 73 12.77 -22.08 -19.29
N MET A 74 12.26 -22.22 -18.05
CA MET A 74 12.60 -23.33 -17.14
C MET A 74 12.33 -24.71 -17.74
N ARG A 75 11.35 -24.84 -18.65
CA ARG A 75 11.07 -26.10 -19.37
C ARG A 75 12.27 -26.62 -20.18
N LEU A 76 13.20 -25.73 -20.56
CA LEU A 76 14.41 -26.04 -21.32
C LEU A 76 15.66 -26.13 -20.44
N SER A 77 15.52 -26.05 -19.12
CA SER A 77 16.66 -26.05 -18.19
C SER A 77 17.43 -27.36 -18.21
N THR A 78 18.72 -27.31 -18.52
CA THR A 78 19.64 -28.44 -18.42
C THR A 78 19.97 -28.81 -16.98
N ASN A 79 19.80 -27.87 -16.04
CA ASN A 79 20.12 -28.04 -14.62
C ASN A 79 18.95 -28.63 -13.82
N LEU A 80 17.74 -28.67 -14.39
CA LEU A 80 16.60 -29.35 -13.77
C LEU A 80 16.59 -30.85 -14.11
N THR A 81 15.95 -31.67 -13.28
CA THR A 81 15.71 -33.09 -13.59
C THR A 81 14.65 -33.24 -14.68
N SER A 82 14.53 -34.44 -15.25
CA SER A 82 13.45 -34.75 -16.19
C SER A 82 12.06 -34.50 -15.58
N ILE A 83 11.85 -34.92 -14.33
CA ILE A 83 10.59 -34.75 -13.60
C ILE A 83 10.28 -33.28 -13.33
N GLU A 84 11.29 -32.49 -12.93
CA GLU A 84 11.12 -31.05 -12.69
C GLU A 84 10.78 -30.30 -13.99
N ARG A 85 11.47 -30.63 -15.09
CA ARG A 85 11.15 -30.07 -16.41
C ARG A 85 9.76 -30.45 -16.86
N GLU A 86 9.37 -31.71 -16.73
CA GLU A 86 8.04 -32.19 -17.10
C GLU A 86 6.94 -31.46 -16.31
N LYS A 87 7.15 -31.26 -15.01
CA LYS A 87 6.27 -30.47 -14.16
C LYS A 87 6.11 -29.03 -14.69
N PHE A 88 7.21 -28.37 -15.06
CA PHE A 88 7.17 -27.00 -15.59
C PHE A 88 6.57 -26.94 -17.00
N THR A 89 6.86 -27.91 -17.86
CA THR A 89 6.25 -28.03 -19.19
C THR A 89 4.74 -28.13 -19.06
N ARG A 90 4.24 -29.02 -18.20
CA ARG A 90 2.80 -29.18 -17.96
C ARG A 90 2.15 -27.92 -17.40
N TRP A 91 2.84 -27.18 -16.54
CA TRP A 91 2.35 -25.88 -16.04
C TRP A 91 2.38 -24.76 -17.09
N CYS A 92 2.96 -24.98 -18.26
CA CYS A 92 3.12 -23.95 -19.29
C CYS A 92 2.72 -24.45 -20.69
N ASP A 93 1.96 -25.54 -20.76
CA ASP A 93 1.67 -26.24 -22.01
C ASP A 93 0.63 -25.49 -22.84
N SER A 94 0.79 -25.47 -24.17
CA SER A 94 -0.18 -24.86 -25.12
C SER A 94 -0.61 -23.41 -24.86
N GLY A 95 0.05 -22.66 -23.97
CA GLY A 95 -0.35 -21.32 -23.54
C GLY A 95 -1.33 -21.28 -22.37
N GLU A 96 -1.82 -22.42 -21.90
CA GLU A 96 -2.69 -22.56 -20.73
C GLU A 96 -1.90 -23.16 -19.56
N ILE A 97 -2.21 -22.72 -18.34
CA ILE A 97 -1.57 -23.25 -17.14
C ILE A 97 -2.56 -24.15 -16.45
N TYR A 98 -2.33 -25.46 -16.51
CA TYR A 98 -3.14 -26.44 -15.81
C TYR A 98 -2.44 -26.91 -14.53
N MET A 99 -3.05 -26.59 -13.39
CA MET A 99 -2.54 -26.98 -12.08
C MET A 99 -3.67 -27.49 -11.19
N THR A 100 -3.40 -28.56 -10.45
CA THR A 100 -4.28 -28.95 -9.34
C THR A 100 -4.17 -27.95 -8.17
N ARG A 101 -5.12 -28.00 -7.24
CA ARG A 101 -5.07 -27.18 -6.03
C ARG A 101 -3.80 -27.40 -5.20
N SER A 102 -3.31 -28.63 -5.13
CA SER A 102 -2.04 -28.94 -4.45
C SER A 102 -0.86 -28.28 -5.15
N GLU A 103 -0.86 -28.31 -6.48
CA GLU A 103 0.23 -27.75 -7.27
C GLU A 103 0.29 -26.23 -7.20
N ILE A 104 -0.86 -25.54 -7.25
CA ILE A 104 -0.92 -24.08 -7.06
C ILE A 104 -0.32 -23.69 -5.70
N ASN A 105 -0.63 -24.46 -4.64
CA ASN A 105 -0.11 -24.21 -3.30
C ASN A 105 1.41 -24.44 -3.15
N GLU A 106 2.03 -25.18 -4.07
CA GLU A 106 3.47 -25.49 -4.06
C GLU A 106 4.24 -24.76 -5.16
N ALA A 107 3.54 -24.22 -6.17
CA ALA A 107 4.11 -23.70 -7.40
C ALA A 107 5.14 -22.60 -7.17
N LEU A 108 4.86 -21.66 -6.26
CA LEU A 108 5.79 -20.56 -5.98
C LEU A 108 7.06 -21.03 -5.25
N VAL A 109 6.93 -21.99 -4.33
CA VAL A 109 8.09 -22.61 -3.65
C VAL A 109 8.95 -23.36 -4.65
N ASN A 110 8.32 -24.14 -5.52
CA ASN A 110 9.00 -24.86 -6.59
C ASN A 110 9.66 -23.89 -7.58
N LEU A 111 9.00 -22.79 -7.93
CA LEU A 111 9.55 -21.77 -8.82
C LEU A 111 10.85 -21.17 -8.25
N VAL A 112 10.86 -20.77 -6.97
CA VAL A 112 12.06 -20.21 -6.32
C VAL A 112 13.21 -21.22 -6.34
N ARG A 113 12.95 -22.47 -5.94
CA ARG A 113 13.97 -23.55 -5.95
C ARG A 113 14.48 -23.87 -7.34
N PHE A 114 13.59 -23.94 -8.34
CA PHE A 114 13.98 -24.22 -9.71
C PHE A 114 14.82 -23.10 -10.32
N LEU A 115 14.49 -21.84 -10.01
CA LEU A 115 15.30 -20.70 -10.44
C LEU A 115 16.67 -20.70 -9.77
N HIS A 116 16.74 -20.96 -8.47
CA HIS A 116 18.02 -21.09 -7.76
C HIS A 116 18.88 -22.20 -8.38
N LYS A 117 18.30 -23.39 -8.57
CA LYS A 117 18.98 -24.53 -9.18
C LYS A 117 19.43 -24.26 -10.63
N HIS A 118 18.60 -23.60 -11.43
CA HIS A 118 18.93 -23.29 -12.82
C HIS A 118 20.06 -22.26 -12.93
N HIS A 119 19.97 -21.15 -12.20
CA HIS A 119 20.91 -20.04 -12.31
C HIS A 119 22.15 -20.20 -11.43
N GLY A 120 22.13 -21.10 -10.45
CA GLY A 120 23.22 -21.27 -9.48
C GLY A 120 23.36 -20.09 -8.50
N THR A 121 22.37 -19.19 -8.47
CA THR A 121 22.34 -18.01 -7.60
C THR A 121 20.98 -17.92 -6.89
N PRO A 122 20.94 -17.52 -5.61
CA PRO A 122 19.67 -17.33 -4.91
C PRO A 122 18.79 -16.24 -5.56
N VAL A 123 17.51 -16.23 -5.20
CA VAL A 123 16.45 -15.43 -5.86
C VAL A 123 16.14 -14.15 -5.07
N PHE A 124 15.92 -13.03 -5.77
CA PHE A 124 15.24 -11.88 -5.18
C PHE A 124 13.73 -12.07 -5.27
N LEU A 125 13.03 -11.96 -4.14
CA LEU A 125 11.58 -12.05 -4.08
C LEU A 125 10.96 -10.68 -3.82
N ILE A 126 10.14 -10.20 -4.75
CA ILE A 126 9.40 -8.95 -4.62
C ILE A 126 7.91 -9.29 -4.53
N ILE A 127 7.30 -8.94 -3.39
CA ILE A 127 5.88 -9.12 -3.12
C ILE A 127 5.25 -7.72 -3.11
N HIS A 128 4.56 -7.39 -4.19
CA HIS A 128 3.96 -6.08 -4.39
C HIS A 128 2.49 -6.07 -3.97
N ASP A 129 2.06 -4.98 -3.33
CA ASP A 129 0.68 -4.74 -2.86
C ASP A 129 0.10 -5.90 -2.03
N PHE A 130 0.92 -6.45 -1.13
CA PHE A 130 0.59 -7.63 -0.31
C PHE A 130 -0.74 -7.49 0.44
N ASP A 131 -1.02 -6.29 0.95
CA ASP A 131 -2.23 -6.00 1.70
C ASP A 131 -3.46 -5.80 0.80
N SER A 132 -3.33 -5.64 -0.52
CA SER A 132 -4.45 -5.37 -1.42
C SER A 132 -5.54 -6.46 -1.39
N ILE A 133 -5.15 -7.73 -1.28
CA ILE A 133 -6.14 -8.81 -1.16
C ILE A 133 -6.92 -8.61 0.14
N LEU A 134 -6.18 -8.46 1.24
CA LEU A 134 -6.71 -8.40 2.60
C LEU A 134 -7.55 -7.13 2.84
N THR A 135 -7.15 -5.98 2.30
CA THR A 135 -7.91 -4.72 2.42
C THR A 135 -9.23 -4.74 1.67
N ARG A 136 -9.38 -5.59 0.65
CA ARG A 136 -10.63 -5.80 -0.12
C ARG A 136 -11.58 -6.78 0.55
N ILE A 137 -11.05 -7.81 1.22
CA ILE A 137 -11.85 -8.79 1.98
C ILE A 137 -12.50 -8.16 3.21
N ARG A 138 -11.84 -7.17 3.82
CA ARG A 138 -12.25 -6.52 5.09
C ARG A 138 -13.73 -6.13 5.14
N PHE A 139 -14.42 -5.97 4.01
CA PHE A 139 -15.78 -5.44 3.96
C PHE A 139 -16.91 -6.46 3.72
N TRP A 140 -16.67 -7.70 3.27
CA TRP A 140 -17.76 -8.47 2.64
C TRP A 140 -17.99 -9.93 3.01
N SER A 141 -17.56 -10.40 4.19
CA SER A 141 -18.21 -11.59 4.76
C SER A 141 -18.20 -11.61 6.29
N ALA A 142 -19.40 -11.52 6.87
CA ALA A 142 -19.67 -12.12 8.17
C ALA A 142 -19.82 -13.63 7.94
N GLY A 143 -18.81 -14.44 8.30
CA GLY A 143 -18.91 -15.89 8.24
C GLY A 143 -17.58 -16.64 8.31
N GLU A 144 -17.66 -17.97 8.37
CA GLU A 144 -16.55 -18.93 8.55
C GLU A 144 -15.44 -18.83 7.48
N ASN A 145 -15.74 -18.25 6.31
CA ASN A 145 -14.78 -18.11 5.21
C ASN A 145 -13.71 -17.03 5.45
N ALA A 146 -13.96 -16.02 6.29
CA ALA A 146 -13.03 -14.91 6.47
C ALA A 146 -11.72 -15.32 7.16
N ASN A 147 -11.78 -16.25 8.13
CA ASN A 147 -10.59 -16.76 8.81
C ASN A 147 -9.70 -17.57 7.87
N SER A 148 -10.30 -18.44 7.05
CA SER A 148 -9.58 -19.23 6.03
C SER A 148 -8.84 -18.34 5.04
N ILE A 149 -9.44 -17.22 4.66
CA ILE A 149 -8.81 -16.21 3.80
C ILE A 149 -7.63 -15.52 4.51
N ILE A 150 -7.87 -15.04 5.74
CA ILE A 150 -6.88 -14.31 6.56
C ILE A 150 -5.67 -15.19 6.88
N SER A 151 -5.82 -16.51 6.96
CA SER A 151 -4.71 -17.44 7.14
C SER A 151 -4.05 -17.87 5.82
N PHE A 152 -4.81 -17.98 4.73
CA PHE A 152 -4.31 -18.54 3.48
C PHE A 152 -3.20 -17.70 2.86
N ILE A 153 -3.45 -16.42 2.57
CA ILE A 153 -2.46 -15.58 1.87
C ILE A 153 -1.19 -15.39 2.72
N PRO A 154 -1.26 -14.99 4.00
CA PRO A 154 -0.07 -14.90 4.82
C PRO A 154 0.63 -16.25 5.02
N GLY A 155 -0.11 -17.37 5.06
CA GLY A 155 0.47 -18.71 5.10
C GLY A 155 1.26 -19.06 3.84
N GLN A 156 0.78 -18.68 2.65
CA GLN A 156 1.53 -18.85 1.40
C GLN A 156 2.81 -18.01 1.39
N ILE A 157 2.74 -16.76 1.84
CA ILE A 157 3.92 -15.91 1.93
C ILE A 157 4.92 -16.42 2.97
N SER A 158 4.44 -16.88 4.13
CA SER A 158 5.29 -17.46 5.18
C SER A 158 6.13 -18.63 4.65
N LYS A 159 5.53 -19.52 3.85
CA LYS A 159 6.25 -20.62 3.18
C LYS A 159 7.37 -20.13 2.26
N LEU A 160 7.14 -19.04 1.52
CA LEU A 160 8.11 -18.49 0.59
C LEU A 160 9.26 -17.79 1.30
N VAL A 161 8.97 -16.93 2.27
CA VAL A 161 10.00 -16.12 2.95
C VAL A 161 10.92 -16.97 3.84
N ASN A 162 10.47 -18.18 4.20
CA ASN A 162 11.28 -19.15 4.95
C ASN A 162 12.26 -19.95 4.08
N LEU A 163 12.30 -19.74 2.76
CA LEU A 163 13.29 -20.35 1.85
C LEU A 163 14.64 -19.60 1.92
N GLN A 164 15.22 -19.48 3.12
CA GLN A 164 16.36 -18.60 3.38
C GLN A 164 17.59 -18.94 2.52
N ASP A 165 17.87 -20.22 2.28
CA ASP A 165 18.99 -20.65 1.44
C ASP A 165 18.77 -20.37 -0.06
N ASP A 166 17.51 -20.20 -0.48
CA ASP A 166 17.13 -19.95 -1.87
C ASP A 166 16.90 -18.46 -2.17
N LEU A 167 17.00 -17.58 -1.18
CA LEU A 167 16.63 -16.17 -1.29
C LEU A 167 17.80 -15.23 -0.94
N VAL A 168 18.07 -14.26 -1.82
CA VAL A 168 19.01 -13.16 -1.51
C VAL A 168 18.36 -12.17 -0.56
N LYS A 169 17.14 -11.74 -0.91
CA LYS A 169 16.37 -10.74 -0.15
C LYS A 169 14.91 -10.79 -0.56
N VAL A 170 14.05 -10.52 0.41
CA VAL A 170 12.61 -10.35 0.20
C VAL A 170 12.26 -8.87 0.41
N VAL A 171 11.50 -8.29 -0.52
CA VAL A 171 10.92 -6.95 -0.39
C VAL A 171 9.41 -7.10 -0.49
N ILE A 172 8.70 -6.58 0.52
CA ILE A 172 7.24 -6.61 0.59
C ILE A 172 6.74 -5.17 0.63
N THR A 173 5.81 -4.83 -0.26
CA THR A 173 5.15 -3.51 -0.28
C THR A 173 3.67 -3.65 0.01
N GLY A 174 3.09 -2.58 0.54
CA GLY A 174 1.67 -2.48 0.84
C GLY A 174 1.37 -1.16 1.57
N VAL A 175 0.09 -0.83 1.72
CA VAL A 175 -0.34 0.39 2.41
C VAL A 175 -0.45 0.15 3.92
N SER A 176 -1.01 -0.99 4.32
CA SER A 176 -1.39 -1.26 5.71
C SER A 176 -0.44 -2.24 6.41
N SER A 177 0.02 -1.90 7.62
CA SER A 177 0.87 -2.76 8.45
C SER A 177 0.12 -3.93 9.10
N VAL A 178 -1.22 -3.84 9.10
CA VAL A 178 -2.21 -4.76 9.71
C VAL A 178 -2.14 -6.20 9.19
N THR A 179 -1.49 -6.44 8.05
CA THR A 179 -1.54 -7.72 7.33
C THR A 179 -0.35 -8.63 7.58
N GLY A 180 0.74 -8.10 8.17
CA GLY A 180 2.05 -8.72 8.03
C GLY A 180 2.70 -9.26 9.30
N ARG A 181 2.64 -8.55 10.43
CA ARG A 181 3.67 -8.74 11.48
C ARG A 181 3.66 -10.11 12.16
N ASN A 182 2.49 -10.71 12.38
CA ASN A 182 2.41 -12.06 12.96
C ASN A 182 3.01 -13.13 12.03
N TYR A 183 3.00 -12.89 10.71
CA TYR A 183 3.42 -13.85 9.69
C TYR A 183 4.80 -13.52 9.08
N LEU A 184 5.29 -12.30 9.29
CA LEU A 184 6.54 -11.75 8.75
C LEU A 184 7.52 -11.44 9.88
N GLN A 185 7.67 -12.38 10.82
CA GLN A 185 8.69 -12.27 11.86
C GLN A 185 10.09 -12.18 11.22
N GLY A 186 10.96 -11.31 11.75
CA GLY A 186 12.30 -11.09 11.21
C GLY A 186 12.40 -10.05 10.08
N PHE A 187 11.28 -9.48 9.61
CA PHE A 187 11.30 -8.40 8.63
C PHE A 187 11.51 -7.03 9.29
N LYS A 188 12.39 -6.20 8.69
CA LYS A 188 12.49 -4.78 9.01
C LYS A 188 11.27 -4.04 8.46
N HIS A 189 10.36 -3.62 9.34
CA HIS A 189 9.21 -2.82 8.93
C HIS A 189 9.62 -1.36 8.71
N CYS A 190 9.32 -0.84 7.51
CA CYS A 190 9.62 0.52 7.10
C CYS A 190 8.30 1.29 6.94
N MET A 191 7.84 1.87 8.05
CA MET A 191 6.56 2.56 8.15
C MET A 191 6.54 3.90 7.40
N PHE A 192 5.42 4.24 6.78
CA PHE A 192 5.19 5.57 6.23
C PHE A 192 5.50 6.66 7.27
N LEU A 193 6.30 7.66 6.90
CA LEU A 193 6.81 8.73 7.77
C LEU A 193 7.53 8.28 9.06
N GLY A 194 8.02 7.04 9.10
CA GLY A 194 8.95 6.58 10.12
C GLY A 194 10.35 7.18 9.93
N ASP A 195 11.18 7.12 10.96
CA ASP A 195 12.58 7.58 10.90
C ASP A 195 13.51 6.46 10.40
N HIS A 196 13.42 6.10 9.12
CA HIS A 196 14.31 5.11 8.50
C HIS A 196 14.91 5.59 7.18
N GLU A 197 15.94 4.90 6.70
CA GLU A 197 16.71 5.27 5.51
C GLU A 197 15.88 5.41 4.23
N TYR A 198 14.75 4.70 4.13
CA TYR A 198 13.89 4.73 2.94
C TYR A 198 12.88 5.88 2.90
N THR A 199 12.68 6.62 3.99
CA THR A 199 11.56 7.57 4.11
C THR A 199 11.64 8.69 3.08
N ARG A 200 12.86 9.14 2.76
CA ARG A 200 13.13 10.13 1.71
C ARG A 200 12.66 9.72 0.32
N PHE A 201 12.33 8.46 0.09
CA PHE A 201 11.86 7.95 -1.21
C PHE A 201 10.34 7.75 -1.26
N PHE A 202 9.60 8.06 -0.18
CA PHE A 202 8.13 8.01 -0.17
C PHE A 202 7.45 9.25 -0.76
N GLY A 203 8.22 10.32 -0.98
CA GLY A 203 7.73 11.57 -1.55
C GLY A 203 8.86 12.34 -2.21
N PHE A 204 8.55 13.51 -2.75
CA PHE A 204 9.59 14.44 -3.18
C PHE A 204 10.08 15.25 -1.98
N THR A 205 11.39 15.43 -1.87
CA THR A 205 12.00 16.36 -0.93
C THR A 205 11.84 17.81 -1.39
N GLN A 206 12.12 18.79 -0.52
CA GLN A 206 12.08 20.20 -0.89
C GLN A 206 13.10 20.54 -1.99
N GLU A 207 14.28 19.91 -1.97
CA GLU A 207 15.30 20.06 -3.00
C GLU A 207 14.83 19.50 -4.35
N GLU A 208 14.20 18.33 -4.34
CA GLU A 208 13.64 17.72 -5.54
C GLU A 208 12.46 18.53 -6.10
N MET A 209 11.61 19.09 -5.23
CA MET A 209 10.55 20.00 -5.64
C MET A 209 11.09 21.25 -6.32
N THR A 210 12.12 21.88 -5.73
CA THR A 210 12.76 23.07 -6.31
C THR A 210 13.33 22.75 -7.69
N LEU A 211 13.98 21.60 -7.83
CA LEU A 211 14.52 21.13 -9.12
C LEU A 211 13.40 20.87 -10.14
N LEU A 212 12.31 20.21 -9.74
CA LEU A 212 11.17 19.93 -10.59
C LEU A 212 10.51 21.22 -11.08
N MET A 213 10.31 22.20 -10.19
CA MET A 213 9.74 23.51 -10.55
C MET A 213 10.62 24.25 -11.55
N SER A 214 11.94 24.30 -11.31
CA SER A 214 12.90 24.95 -12.21
C SER A 214 12.90 24.30 -13.60
N LYS A 215 12.99 22.97 -13.67
CA LYS A 215 12.97 22.22 -14.94
C LYS A 215 11.68 22.39 -15.74
N ASN A 216 10.58 22.64 -15.04
CA ASN A 216 9.25 22.76 -15.65
C ASN A 216 8.81 24.23 -15.79
N HIS A 217 9.68 25.21 -15.50
CA HIS A 217 9.36 26.64 -15.55
C HIS A 217 8.11 27.02 -14.75
N VAL A 218 7.93 26.41 -13.57
CA VAL A 218 6.82 26.74 -12.67
C VAL A 218 7.12 28.05 -11.95
N THR A 219 6.20 29.01 -12.04
CA THR A 219 6.30 30.34 -11.40
C THR A 219 5.47 30.47 -10.12
N ILE A 220 4.63 29.47 -9.82
CA ILE A 220 3.83 29.41 -8.59
C ILE A 220 4.77 29.28 -7.39
N ASP A 221 4.45 29.98 -6.30
CA ASP A 221 5.22 29.99 -5.07
C ASP A 221 5.34 28.57 -4.44
N LEU A 222 6.56 28.20 -4.03
CA LEU A 222 6.84 26.90 -3.43
C LEU A 222 6.09 26.69 -2.10
N ASP A 223 5.88 27.74 -1.31
CA ASP A 223 5.15 27.66 -0.05
C ASP A 223 3.66 27.38 -0.31
N LEU A 224 3.11 27.91 -1.39
CA LEU A 224 1.74 27.61 -1.80
C LEU A 224 1.62 26.15 -2.27
N ILE A 225 2.58 25.67 -3.06
CA ILE A 225 2.67 24.25 -3.45
C ILE A 225 2.83 23.35 -2.22
N ARG A 226 3.61 23.79 -1.21
CA ARG A 226 3.78 23.08 0.07
C ARG A 226 2.47 22.99 0.84
N GLN A 227 1.68 24.06 0.88
CA GLN A 227 0.35 24.06 1.51
C GLN A 227 -0.63 23.09 0.85
N TRP A 228 -0.49 22.86 -0.47
CA TRP A 228 -1.35 21.95 -1.22
C TRP A 228 -0.90 20.49 -1.19
N TYR A 229 0.40 20.23 -1.40
CA TYR A 229 0.91 18.88 -1.66
C TYR A 229 2.00 18.42 -0.70
N GLY A 230 2.52 19.31 0.14
CA GLY A 230 3.55 19.05 1.13
C GLY A 230 2.97 18.62 2.48
N GLY A 231 3.69 18.96 3.56
CA GLY A 231 3.20 18.80 4.93
C GLY A 231 3.34 17.41 5.54
N TYR A 232 3.87 16.44 4.79
CA TYR A 232 4.16 15.08 5.27
C TYR A 232 5.51 15.04 5.99
N LYS A 233 5.47 15.02 7.32
CA LYS A 233 6.63 15.18 8.19
C LYS A 233 6.94 13.91 8.95
N THR A 234 8.23 13.64 9.08
CA THR A 234 8.78 12.66 10.03
C THR A 234 9.01 13.29 11.39
N HIS A 235 9.25 12.48 12.42
CA HIS A 235 9.66 12.99 13.74
C HIS A 235 10.95 13.80 13.68
N LYS A 236 11.90 13.41 12.82
CA LYS A 236 13.17 14.12 12.60
C LYS A 236 13.05 15.36 11.71
N GLY A 237 11.84 15.72 11.30
CA GLY A 237 11.59 16.96 10.56
C GLY A 237 11.82 16.90 9.05
N LEU A 238 12.19 15.74 8.49
CA LEU A 238 12.12 15.54 7.04
C LEU A 238 10.68 15.77 6.58
N GLU A 239 10.50 16.68 5.63
CA GLU A 239 9.22 17.01 5.01
C GLU A 239 9.19 16.55 3.55
N LEU A 240 8.08 15.94 3.16
CA LEU A 240 7.87 15.34 1.84
C LEU A 240 6.61 15.90 1.17
N PHE A 241 6.63 15.86 -0.15
CA PHE A 241 5.50 16.20 -1.01
C PHE A 241 4.93 14.93 -1.65
N ASN A 242 3.60 14.86 -1.77
CA ASN A 242 2.90 13.74 -2.40
C ASN A 242 3.29 13.60 -3.89
N PRO A 243 3.86 12.45 -4.33
CA PRO A 243 4.31 12.29 -5.71
C PRO A 243 3.20 12.41 -6.76
N ALA A 244 2.03 11.84 -6.50
CA ALA A 244 0.91 11.83 -7.44
C ALA A 244 0.33 13.24 -7.60
N SER A 245 0.13 13.96 -6.50
CA SER A 245 -0.40 15.32 -6.53
C SER A 245 0.58 16.29 -7.21
N VAL A 246 1.88 16.17 -6.92
CA VAL A 246 2.92 16.94 -7.60
C VAL A 246 2.96 16.63 -9.11
N TYR A 247 2.92 15.36 -9.49
CA TYR A 247 2.91 14.96 -10.90
C TYR A 247 1.72 15.56 -11.64
N ASN A 248 0.51 15.42 -11.09
CA ASN A 248 -0.70 15.97 -11.70
C ASN A 248 -0.68 17.50 -11.75
N PHE A 249 -0.18 18.17 -10.69
CA PHE A 249 0.05 19.61 -10.69
C PHE A 249 0.99 20.05 -11.83
N LEU A 250 2.10 19.34 -12.03
CA LEU A 250 3.06 19.66 -13.09
C LEU A 250 2.47 19.46 -14.50
N ILE A 251 1.48 18.57 -14.66
CA ILE A 251 0.77 18.38 -15.93
C ILE A 251 -0.30 19.47 -16.12
N ALA A 252 -1.18 19.64 -15.14
CA ALA A 252 -2.36 20.50 -15.26
C ALA A 252 -2.06 21.98 -15.03
N ARG A 253 -0.92 22.33 -14.44
CA ARG A 253 -0.44 23.70 -14.18
C ARG A 253 -1.37 24.56 -13.32
N ASN A 254 -2.21 23.93 -12.50
CA ASN A 254 -3.04 24.61 -11.52
C ASN A 254 -3.00 23.90 -10.16
N LEU A 255 -3.26 24.66 -9.10
CA LEU A 255 -3.42 24.11 -7.76
C LEU A 255 -4.86 23.60 -7.61
N SER A 256 -4.99 22.31 -7.38
CA SER A 256 -6.26 21.61 -7.20
C SER A 256 -6.06 20.32 -6.41
N SER A 257 -7.16 19.68 -6.04
CA SER A 257 -7.18 18.35 -5.43
C SER A 257 -7.02 17.27 -6.51
N TYR A 258 -5.89 16.57 -6.47
CA TYR A 258 -5.45 15.52 -7.38
C TYR A 258 -5.45 14.12 -6.75
N TRP A 259 -5.56 14.04 -5.43
CA TRP A 259 -5.57 12.78 -4.68
C TRP A 259 -6.91 12.01 -4.78
N VAL A 260 -7.93 12.61 -5.40
CA VAL A 260 -9.33 12.14 -5.40
C VAL A 260 -9.55 10.83 -6.19
N PHE A 261 -8.68 10.44 -7.11
CA PHE A 261 -8.96 9.36 -8.08
C PHE A 261 -9.17 7.96 -7.45
N GLU A 262 -8.75 7.72 -6.21
CA GLU A 262 -8.98 6.45 -5.48
C GLU A 262 -9.89 6.60 -4.24
N SER A 263 -10.57 7.74 -4.09
CA SER A 263 -11.29 8.12 -2.86
C SER A 263 -12.65 7.44 -2.63
N ALA A 264 -13.29 6.85 -3.65
CA ALA A 264 -14.64 6.29 -3.48
C ALA A 264 -14.69 5.15 -2.45
N ASP A 265 -13.69 4.26 -2.50
CA ASP A 265 -13.56 3.19 -1.51
C ASP A 265 -13.17 3.74 -0.13
N PHE A 266 -12.39 4.83 -0.07
CA PHE A 266 -12.08 5.49 1.19
C PHE A 266 -13.33 6.13 1.83
N ARG A 267 -14.11 6.92 1.07
CA ARG A 267 -15.31 7.59 1.59
C ARG A 267 -16.35 6.59 2.09
N ALA A 268 -16.55 5.48 1.37
CA ALA A 268 -17.40 4.39 1.83
C ALA A 268 -16.91 3.78 3.16
N ARG A 269 -15.59 3.65 3.36
CA ARG A 269 -15.01 3.19 4.63
C ARG A 269 -15.21 4.21 5.75
N MET A 270 -14.99 5.48 5.45
CA MET A 270 -15.20 6.56 6.41
C MET A 270 -16.65 6.63 6.86
N TYR A 271 -17.61 6.35 5.98
CA TYR A 271 -19.02 6.29 6.33
C TYR A 271 -19.31 5.31 7.47
N GLU A 272 -18.74 4.10 7.40
CA GLU A 272 -18.88 3.09 8.45
C GLU A 272 -18.11 3.46 9.71
N LEU A 273 -16.87 3.94 9.57
CA LEU A 273 -16.02 4.32 10.70
C LEU A 273 -16.59 5.53 11.48
N LEU A 274 -17.30 6.43 10.80
CA LEU A 274 -17.93 7.62 11.41
C LEU A 274 -19.33 7.35 11.97
N LYS A 275 -19.73 6.09 12.13
CA LYS A 275 -20.85 5.70 13.01
C LYS A 275 -20.46 5.65 14.50
N ILE A 276 -19.15 5.75 14.79
CA ILE A 276 -18.59 5.74 16.13
C ILE A 276 -18.29 7.19 16.55
N GLU A 277 -18.86 7.62 17.68
CA GLU A 277 -18.82 9.02 18.12
C GLU A 277 -17.39 9.55 18.30
N VAL A 278 -16.51 8.76 18.94
CA VAL A 278 -15.12 9.17 19.19
C VAL A 278 -14.34 9.41 17.90
N HIS A 279 -14.67 8.72 16.80
CA HIS A 279 -14.06 8.97 15.50
C HIS A 279 -14.51 10.31 14.90
N VAL A 280 -15.79 10.64 15.05
CA VAL A 280 -16.36 11.91 14.57
C VAL A 280 -15.69 13.10 15.27
N ASP A 281 -15.55 13.05 16.59
CA ASP A 281 -14.99 14.15 17.37
C ASP A 281 -13.52 14.40 17.05
N ASN A 282 -12.74 13.33 16.95
CA ASN A 282 -11.32 13.43 16.61
C ASN A 282 -11.11 13.84 15.15
N LEU A 283 -11.91 13.33 14.20
CA LEU A 283 -11.82 13.77 12.81
C LEU A 283 -12.19 15.24 12.64
N PHE A 284 -13.22 15.73 13.33
CA PHE A 284 -13.59 17.13 13.30
C PHE A 284 -12.51 18.02 13.93
N THR A 285 -11.90 17.58 15.04
CA THR A 285 -10.74 18.25 15.66
C THR A 285 -9.59 18.42 14.66
N LEU A 286 -9.21 17.35 13.96
CA LEU A 286 -8.21 17.39 12.89
C LEU A 286 -8.60 18.35 11.75
N PHE A 287 -9.87 18.34 11.35
CA PHE A 287 -10.40 19.21 10.29
C PHE A 287 -10.28 20.71 10.64
N ARG A 288 -10.43 21.09 11.92
CA ARG A 288 -10.22 22.47 12.38
C ARG A 288 -8.76 22.92 12.34
N GLY A 289 -7.82 22.02 12.08
CA GLY A 289 -6.39 22.27 12.08
C GLY A 289 -5.69 21.97 13.42
N ASP A 290 -6.43 21.48 14.41
CA ASP A 290 -5.85 21.02 15.66
C ASP A 290 -5.04 19.73 15.45
N SER A 291 -4.14 19.45 16.38
CA SER A 291 -3.41 18.18 16.42
C SER A 291 -3.94 17.28 17.52
N ILE A 292 -3.72 15.96 17.39
CA ILE A 292 -4.19 14.95 18.34
C ILE A 292 -3.01 14.14 18.83
N GLN A 293 -3.00 13.79 20.13
CA GLN A 293 -1.99 12.90 20.68
C GLN A 293 -2.16 11.51 20.08
N PHE A 294 -1.07 10.95 19.56
CA PHE A 294 -1.11 9.70 18.83
C PHE A 294 0.12 8.87 19.13
N LYS A 295 -0.12 7.58 19.38
CA LYS A 295 0.90 6.55 19.43
C LYS A 295 0.53 5.55 18.36
N PHE A 296 1.42 5.33 17.41
CA PHE A 296 1.21 4.35 16.36
C PHE A 296 1.00 2.96 16.98
N GLU A 297 -0.03 2.25 16.53
CA GLU A 297 -0.25 0.84 16.92
C GLU A 297 0.48 -0.06 15.93
N GLU A 298 1.57 -0.67 16.37
CA GLU A 298 2.43 -1.46 15.49
C GLU A 298 1.83 -2.83 15.15
N ASN A 299 1.04 -3.41 16.06
CA ASN A 299 0.56 -4.78 15.96
C ASN A 299 -0.96 -4.81 15.98
N PHE A 300 -1.56 -4.50 14.83
CA PHE A 300 -3.00 -4.52 14.70
C PHE A 300 -3.48 -5.77 13.96
N PRO A 301 -4.20 -6.71 14.61
CA PRO A 301 -4.72 -7.90 13.96
C PRO A 301 -5.86 -7.57 12.98
N LEU A 302 -5.83 -8.16 11.77
CA LEU A 302 -6.93 -8.07 10.78
C LEU A 302 -8.33 -8.33 11.36
N ILE A 303 -8.42 -9.24 12.33
CA ILE A 303 -9.66 -9.61 13.01
C ILE A 303 -10.27 -8.47 13.83
N HIS A 304 -9.48 -7.52 14.31
CA HIS A 304 -9.98 -6.37 15.06
C HIS A 304 -10.66 -5.34 14.14
N ILE A 305 -10.27 -5.21 12.86
CA ILE A 305 -11.04 -4.38 11.90
C ILE A 305 -12.40 -5.00 11.60
N GLN A 306 -12.48 -6.33 11.53
CA GLN A 306 -13.77 -7.01 11.41
C GLN A 306 -14.66 -6.72 12.61
N LYS A 307 -14.10 -6.59 13.83
CA LYS A 307 -14.85 -6.16 15.02
C LYS A 307 -15.37 -4.73 14.88
N ILE A 308 -14.57 -3.77 14.37
CA ILE A 308 -15.05 -2.39 14.12
C ILE A 308 -16.27 -2.39 13.19
N LEU A 309 -16.19 -3.17 12.11
CA LEU A 309 -17.23 -3.22 11.08
C LEU A 309 -18.44 -4.08 11.49
N ARG A 310 -18.32 -4.89 12.54
CA ARG A 310 -19.39 -5.80 12.99
C ARG A 310 -20.34 -5.19 14.03
N ILE A 311 -20.10 -3.97 14.52
CA ILE A 311 -20.91 -3.33 15.58
C ILE A 311 -21.37 -4.38 16.59
N VAL A 312 -20.43 -4.92 17.38
CA VAL A 312 -20.85 -5.62 18.59
C VAL A 312 -21.17 -4.52 19.59
N GLU A 313 -22.47 -4.28 19.80
CA GLU A 313 -23.00 -3.33 20.81
C GLU A 313 -22.50 -3.64 22.24
N ASP A 314 -21.86 -4.78 22.47
CA ASP A 314 -21.51 -5.29 23.79
C ASP A 314 -20.09 -4.95 24.32
N GLU A 315 -19.21 -4.29 23.55
CA GLU A 315 -17.85 -3.96 24.06
C GLU A 315 -17.56 -2.43 24.04
N LEU A 316 -18.39 -1.67 24.76
CA LEU A 316 -18.17 -0.25 25.08
C LEU A 316 -16.86 0.03 25.87
N GLN A 317 -16.13 -1.00 26.30
CA GLN A 317 -14.90 -0.88 27.08
C GLN A 317 -13.61 -0.67 26.24
N GLU A 318 -13.70 -0.66 24.89
CA GLU A 318 -12.53 -0.54 24.00
C GLU A 318 -12.47 0.77 23.17
N GLN A 319 -13.17 1.85 23.56
CA GLN A 319 -13.20 3.10 22.77
C GLN A 319 -11.80 3.67 22.44
N ASP A 320 -10.85 3.60 23.37
CA ASP A 320 -9.47 4.04 23.14
C ASP A 320 -8.74 3.18 22.10
N SER A 321 -9.01 1.87 22.10
CA SER A 321 -8.50 0.93 21.10
C SER A 321 -9.04 1.30 19.71
N PHE A 322 -10.35 1.48 19.60
CA PHE A 322 -11.01 1.87 18.35
C PHE A 322 -10.49 3.19 17.79
N LEU A 323 -10.35 4.21 18.62
CA LEU A 323 -9.79 5.50 18.21
C LEU A 323 -8.34 5.34 17.70
N LYS A 324 -7.50 4.62 18.44
CA LYS A 324 -6.11 4.39 18.03
C LYS A 324 -6.01 3.68 16.69
N MET A 325 -6.92 2.74 16.44
CA MET A 325 -7.02 2.00 15.17
C MET A 325 -7.48 2.90 14.03
N PHE A 326 -8.49 3.72 14.26
CA PHE A 326 -8.97 4.70 13.30
C PHE A 326 -7.88 5.70 12.90
N LEU A 327 -7.16 6.25 13.88
CA LEU A 327 -6.04 7.16 13.64
C LEU A 327 -4.87 6.47 12.93
N THR A 328 -4.56 5.22 13.30
CA THR A 328 -3.53 4.42 12.59
C THR A 328 -3.93 4.18 11.15
N TYR A 329 -5.19 3.83 10.87
CA TYR A 329 -5.71 3.65 9.51
C TYR A 329 -5.57 4.94 8.68
N LEU A 330 -6.02 6.08 9.21
CA LEU A 330 -5.87 7.37 8.53
C LEU A 330 -4.40 7.72 8.27
N PHE A 331 -3.51 7.42 9.23
CA PHE A 331 -2.09 7.68 9.11
C PHE A 331 -1.42 6.82 8.04
N GLU A 332 -1.66 5.50 8.03
CA GLU A 332 -1.13 4.58 7.01
C GLU A 332 -1.60 4.93 5.60
N ASN A 333 -2.82 5.45 5.47
CA ASN A 333 -3.38 5.86 4.17
C ASN A 333 -2.99 7.29 3.77
N GLY A 334 -2.13 7.98 4.51
CA GLY A 334 -1.63 9.31 4.14
C GLY A 334 -2.60 10.48 4.41
N TYR A 335 -3.64 10.28 5.24
CA TYR A 335 -4.52 11.36 5.70
C TYR A 335 -3.92 12.15 6.88
N LEU A 336 -2.86 11.63 7.51
CA LEU A 336 -2.24 12.23 8.68
C LEU A 336 -0.73 12.34 8.53
N SER A 337 -0.17 13.32 9.22
CA SER A 337 1.27 13.55 9.32
C SER A 337 1.65 13.91 10.76
N TRP A 338 2.90 13.62 11.13
CA TRP A 338 3.44 13.98 12.44
C TRP A 338 3.53 15.49 12.65
N VAL A 339 3.37 15.87 13.92
CA VAL A 339 3.68 17.17 14.51
C VAL A 339 4.55 16.89 15.73
N GLY A 340 5.86 17.14 15.60
CA GLY A 340 6.82 16.68 16.60
C GLY A 340 6.85 15.15 16.67
N THR A 341 6.91 14.60 17.88
CA THR A 341 7.16 13.15 18.10
C THR A 341 5.96 12.38 18.66
N SER A 342 4.83 13.05 18.94
CA SER A 342 3.72 12.44 19.67
C SER A 342 2.33 12.91 19.23
N ARG A 343 2.27 13.76 18.20
CA ARG A 343 1.02 14.36 17.72
C ARG A 343 0.90 14.21 16.22
N ILE A 344 -0.34 14.20 15.74
CA ILE A 344 -0.69 14.10 14.31
C ILE A 344 -1.66 15.21 13.92
N ARG A 345 -1.67 15.56 12.63
CA ARG A 345 -2.61 16.50 12.01
C ARG A 345 -2.86 16.15 10.53
N LEU A 346 -3.81 16.81 9.88
CA LEU A 346 -3.93 16.78 8.42
C LEU A 346 -2.71 17.49 7.79
N PRO A 347 -2.07 16.90 6.77
CA PRO A 347 -0.80 17.40 6.23
C PRO A 347 -0.95 18.70 5.42
N ASN A 348 -2.01 18.81 4.63
CA ASN A 348 -2.16 19.84 3.59
C ASN A 348 -3.63 20.11 3.23
N MET A 349 -3.85 21.11 2.37
CA MET A 349 -5.18 21.53 1.91
C MET A 349 -5.92 20.43 1.14
N GLU A 350 -5.21 19.63 0.36
CA GLU A 350 -5.81 18.55 -0.44
C GLU A 350 -6.49 17.50 0.45
N VAL A 351 -5.80 17.08 1.53
CA VAL A 351 -6.38 16.18 2.53
C VAL A 351 -7.51 16.87 3.29
N GLN A 352 -7.36 18.14 3.65
CA GLN A 352 -8.40 18.90 4.35
C GLN A 352 -9.70 19.01 3.54
N GLU A 353 -9.60 19.22 2.22
CA GLU A 353 -10.75 19.21 1.32
C GLU A 353 -11.43 17.83 1.26
N GLU A 354 -10.67 16.74 1.23
CA GLU A 354 -11.26 15.39 1.22
C GLU A 354 -11.96 15.07 2.55
N ILE A 355 -11.36 15.44 3.69
CA ILE A 355 -12.01 15.29 5.00
C ILE A 355 -13.28 16.16 5.09
N TYR A 356 -13.24 17.38 4.56
CA TYR A 356 -14.44 18.21 4.45
C TYR A 356 -15.55 17.53 3.65
N ARG A 357 -15.23 16.94 2.49
CA ARG A 357 -16.20 16.18 1.67
C ARG A 357 -16.81 15.03 2.47
N VAL A 358 -15.97 14.19 3.09
CA VAL A 358 -16.41 13.09 3.96
C VAL A 358 -17.38 13.59 5.03
N LEU A 359 -17.00 14.60 5.81
CA LEU A 359 -17.84 15.12 6.89
C LEU A 359 -19.17 15.69 6.38
N THR A 360 -19.17 16.37 5.23
CA THR A 360 -20.41 16.89 4.63
C THR A 360 -21.30 15.79 4.07
N GLU A 361 -20.76 14.70 3.53
CA GLU A 361 -21.53 13.53 3.13
C GLU A 361 -22.23 12.89 4.33
N ILE A 362 -21.56 12.82 5.49
CA ILE A 362 -22.17 12.32 6.73
C ILE A 362 -23.35 13.19 7.17
N ILE A 363 -23.20 14.52 7.12
CA ILE A 363 -24.31 15.46 7.45
C ILE A 363 -25.51 15.24 6.51
N ARG A 364 -25.25 14.98 5.21
CA ARG A 364 -26.31 14.72 4.22
C ARG A 364 -26.96 13.35 4.39
N SER A 365 -26.29 12.39 5.00
CA SER A 365 -26.86 11.06 5.24
C SER A 365 -27.92 11.09 6.33
N LYS A 366 -29.07 10.49 6.03
CA LYS A 366 -30.16 10.30 7.00
C LYS A 366 -29.90 9.15 7.97
N GLU A 367 -29.02 8.23 7.62
CA GLU A 367 -28.78 6.99 8.37
C GLU A 367 -27.62 7.09 9.37
N ASN A 368 -26.74 8.09 9.25
CA ASN A 368 -25.65 8.24 10.20
C ASN A 368 -26.13 8.89 11.51
N PRO A 369 -25.85 8.29 12.69
CA PRO A 369 -26.36 8.76 13.98
C PRO A 369 -25.80 10.13 14.41
N HIS A 370 -24.63 10.54 13.89
CA HIS A 370 -23.94 11.75 14.31
C HIS A 370 -24.15 12.95 13.37
N ARG A 371 -25.06 12.85 12.38
CA ARG A 371 -25.32 13.93 11.41
C ARG A 371 -25.65 15.29 12.04
N LEU A 372 -26.51 15.31 13.07
CA LEU A 372 -26.96 16.55 13.72
C LEU A 372 -25.85 17.16 14.58
N LYS A 373 -25.04 16.30 15.23
CA LYS A 373 -23.86 16.72 15.98
C LYS A 373 -22.87 17.42 15.05
N LEU A 374 -22.55 16.80 13.91
CA LEU A 374 -21.68 17.40 12.90
C LEU A 374 -22.24 18.70 12.36
N GLU A 375 -23.53 18.77 12.03
CA GLU A 375 -24.15 20.02 11.57
C GLU A 375 -23.99 21.16 12.61
N SER A 376 -24.17 20.86 13.89
CA SER A 376 -23.94 21.81 14.99
C SER A 376 -22.48 22.28 15.05
N LEU A 377 -21.53 21.34 15.03
CA LEU A 377 -20.10 21.64 15.04
C LEU A 377 -19.67 22.51 13.85
N PHE A 378 -20.22 22.26 12.67
CA PHE A 378 -19.94 23.05 11.47
C PHE A 378 -20.51 24.47 11.55
N LYS A 379 -21.71 24.63 12.11
CA LYS A 379 -22.33 25.95 12.37
C LYS A 379 -21.51 26.75 13.38
N GLU A 380 -20.98 26.10 14.41
CA GLU A 380 -20.07 26.74 15.37
C GLU A 380 -18.79 27.20 14.69
N PHE A 381 -18.15 26.32 13.91
CA PHE A 381 -16.85 26.59 13.28
C PHE A 381 -16.91 27.69 12.20
N HIS A 382 -17.92 27.68 11.32
CA HIS A 382 -18.04 28.70 10.25
C HIS A 382 -18.77 29.97 10.71
N GLY A 383 -19.45 29.92 11.87
CA GLY A 383 -20.51 30.84 12.25
C GLY A 383 -21.84 30.48 11.58
N ALA A 384 -22.90 30.40 12.38
CA ALA A 384 -24.20 29.83 11.97
C ALA A 384 -24.81 30.49 10.72
N LEU A 385 -24.54 31.78 10.49
CA LEU A 385 -25.04 32.54 9.33
C LEU A 385 -24.24 32.30 8.04
N LYS A 386 -23.01 31.76 8.14
CA LYS A 386 -22.12 31.50 7.00
C LYS A 386 -22.12 30.04 6.55
N PHE A 387 -22.60 29.13 7.41
CA PHE A 387 -22.66 27.72 7.06
C PHE A 387 -23.75 27.45 6.01
N LYS A 388 -23.33 27.12 4.79
CA LYS A 388 -24.15 26.47 3.78
C LYS A 388 -23.48 25.15 3.44
N LEU A 389 -24.24 24.06 3.48
CA LEU A 389 -23.79 22.80 2.92
C LEU A 389 -23.48 23.02 1.44
N PRO A 390 -22.32 22.57 0.92
CA PRO A 390 -22.02 22.63 -0.50
C PRO A 390 -23.12 21.94 -1.31
N SER A 391 -23.30 22.30 -2.57
CA SER A 391 -24.09 21.46 -3.48
C SER A 391 -23.41 20.09 -3.64
N PRO A 392 -24.18 18.99 -3.85
CA PRO A 392 -23.65 17.65 -4.06
C PRO A 392 -22.62 17.57 -5.20
#